data_AF-A0A961CC57-F1
#
_entry.id   AF-A0A961CC57-F1
#
_cell.length_a   1.000
_cell.length_b   1.000
_cell.length_c   1.000
_cell.angle_alpha   90.00
_cell.angle_beta   90.00
_cell.angle_gamma   90.00
#
_symmetry.space_group_name_H-M   'P 1'
#
loop_
_entity.id
_entity.type
_entity.pdbx_description
1 polymer ?
#
loop_
_entity_poly.entity_id
_entity_poly.type
_entity_poly.pdbx_seq_one_letter_code
_entity_poly.pdbx_strand_id
1 'polypeptide(L)' 'TPITEDDYAVIFYTSGTTGRPKGAISSHRNMVANLQNTIFNTALTALVEADRP' A
#
# COMPACT_ATOMS: atom_id res chain seq x y z
N THR A 1 23.75 -1.77 -12.65
CA THR A 1 22.73 -0.78 -13.02
C THR A 1 22.16 -0.19 -11.75
N PRO A 2 21.90 1.12 -11.67
CA PRO A 2 21.30 1.71 -10.48
C PRO A 2 19.84 1.27 -10.33
N ILE A 3 19.41 1.04 -9.08
CA ILE A 3 18.01 0.77 -8.72
C ILE A 3 17.28 2.11 -8.64
N THR A 4 16.10 2.17 -9.23
CA THR A 4 15.22 3.34 -9.29
C THR A 4 13.90 3.06 -8.57
N GLU A 5 13.16 4.13 -8.28
CA GLU A 5 11.88 4.03 -7.59
C GLU A 5 10.77 3.33 -8.40
N ASP A 6 10.95 3.22 -9.72
CA ASP A 6 10.02 2.56 -10.63
C ASP A 6 10.33 1.07 -10.82
N ASP A 7 11.46 0.59 -10.30
CA ASP A 7 11.76 -0.83 -10.28
C ASP A 7 10.79 -1.59 -9.37
N TYR A 8 10.45 -2.81 -9.78
CA TYR A 8 9.56 -3.67 -9.02
C TYR A 8 10.20 -4.12 -7.71
N ALA A 9 9.46 -3.95 -6.61
CA ALA A 9 9.93 -4.25 -5.27
C ALA A 9 9.24 -5.49 -4.67
N VAL A 10 7.93 -5.65 -4.92
CA VAL A 10 7.11 -6.69 -4.26
C VAL A 10 6.07 -7.26 -5.24
N ILE A 11 5.72 -8.53 -5.05
CA ILE A 11 4.55 -9.17 -5.66
C ILE A 11 3.62 -9.69 -4.56
N PHE A 12 2.40 -9.18 -4.52
CA PHE A 12 1.37 -9.63 -3.59
C PHE A 12 0.50 -10.71 -4.23
N TYR A 13 0.36 -11.84 -3.57
CA TYR A 13 -0.60 -12.86 -3.95
C TYR A 13 -1.79 -12.82 -3.00
N THR A 14 -2.98 -12.82 -3.57
CA THR A 14 -4.23 -12.98 -2.83
C THR A 14 -4.83 -14.34 -3.14
N SER A 15 -5.58 -14.92 -2.21
CA SER A 15 -6.24 -16.22 -2.40
C SER A 15 -7.04 -16.28 -3.70
N GLY A 16 -7.74 -15.20 -4.04
CA GLY A 16 -8.49 -15.04 -5.29
C GLY A 16 -9.68 -16.00 -5.40
N THR A 17 -10.82 -15.53 -5.90
CA THR A 17 -12.04 -16.38 -6.01
C THR A 17 -12.01 -17.33 -7.22
N THR A 18 -11.07 -17.15 -8.14
CA THR A 18 -11.01 -17.89 -9.41
C THR A 18 -10.13 -19.15 -9.36
N GLY A 19 -9.72 -19.59 -8.17
CA GLY A 19 -8.92 -20.81 -7.93
C GLY A 19 -7.44 -20.73 -8.36
N ARG A 20 -7.04 -19.70 -9.11
CA ARG A 20 -5.64 -19.41 -9.46
C ARG A 20 -5.25 -18.02 -8.94
N PRO A 21 -4.36 -17.93 -7.93
CA PRO A 21 -3.84 -16.66 -7.44
C PRO A 21 -3.15 -15.86 -8.55
N LYS A 22 -3.43 -14.56 -8.61
CA LYS A 22 -2.73 -13.61 -9.49
C LYS A 22 -1.82 -12.74 -8.64
N GLY A 23 -0.61 -12.49 -9.13
CA GLY A 23 0.35 -11.62 -8.46
C GLY A 23 0.14 -10.15 -8.84
N ALA A 24 -0.06 -9.29 -7.86
CA ALA A 24 -0.07 -7.84 -8.03
C ALA A 24 1.35 -7.31 -7.78
N ILE A 25 2.01 -6.84 -8.83
CA ILE A 25 3.38 -6.30 -8.76
C ILE A 25 3.31 -4.84 -8.32
N SER A 26 4.22 -4.43 -7.45
CA SER A 26 4.32 -3.06 -6.94
C SER A 26 5.75 -2.57 -6.96
N SER A 27 5.96 -1.31 -7.39
CA SER A 27 7.27 -0.67 -7.36
C SER A 27 7.62 -0.11 -5.98
N HIS A 28 8.87 0.30 -5.80
CA HIS A 28 9.29 1.03 -4.60
C HIS A 28 8.42 2.29 -4.38
N ARG A 29 8.15 3.06 -5.43
CA ARG A 29 7.29 4.26 -5.38
C ARG A 29 5.87 3.92 -4.90
N ASN A 30 5.29 2.82 -5.38
CA ASN A 30 3.94 2.41 -4.96
C ASN A 30 3.89 2.07 -3.46
N MET A 31 4.91 1.41 -2.92
CA MET A 31 4.96 1.07 -1.49
C MET A 31 5.08 2.31 -0.61
N VAL A 32 5.93 3.27 -0.99
CA VAL A 32 6.05 4.53 -0.25
C VAL A 32 4.74 5.32 -0.29
N ALA A 33 4.09 5.41 -1.46
CA ALA A 33 2.80 6.08 -1.58
C ALA A 33 1.71 5.43 -0.71
N ASN A 34 1.67 4.09 -0.64
CA ASN A 34 0.73 3.38 0.21
C ASN A 34 0.98 3.63 1.70
N LEU A 35 2.24 3.67 2.14
CA LEU A 35 2.61 4.02 3.51
C LEU A 35 2.19 5.45 3.87
N GLN A 36 2.45 6.41 2.99
CA GLN A 36 2.03 7.80 3.17
C GLN A 36 0.51 7.92 3.30
N ASN A 37 -0.24 7.24 2.43
CA ASN A 37 -1.69 7.18 2.51
C ASN A 37 -2.17 6.57 3.83
N THR A 38 -1.52 5.50 4.30
CA THR A 38 -1.88 4.85 5.57
C THR A 38 -1.66 5.78 6.75
N ILE A 39 -0.51 6.46 6.80
CA ILE A 39 -0.18 7.44 7.85
C ILE A 39 -1.18 8.59 7.84
N PHE A 40 -1.47 9.16 6.66
CA PHE A 40 -2.42 10.26 6.53
C PHE A 40 -3.82 9.86 7.02
N ASN A 41 -4.35 8.73 6.56
CA ASN A 41 -5.69 8.26 6.95
C ASN A 41 -5.76 7.92 8.44
N THR A 42 -4.69 7.34 9.01
CA THR A 42 -4.62 7.04 10.44
C THR A 42 -4.62 8.32 11.28
N ALA A 43 -3.81 9.31 10.89
CA ALA A 43 -3.77 10.61 11.56
C ALA A 43 -5.12 11.33 11.48
N LEU A 44 -5.73 11.37 10.29
CA LEU A 44 -7.06 11.95 10.10
C LEU A 44 -8.11 11.27 10.98
N THR A 45 -8.10 9.93 11.02
CA THR A 45 -9.02 9.17 11.87
C THR A 45 -8.85 9.50 13.34
N ALA A 46 -7.60 9.60 13.82
CA ALA A 46 -7.32 9.96 15.20
C ALA A 46 -7.82 11.37 15.56
N LEU A 47 -7.66 12.33 14.64
CA LEU A 47 -8.17 13.69 14.83
C LEU A 47 -9.70 13.73 14.87
N VAL A 48 -10.36 12.97 14.00
CA VAL A 48 -11.83 12.86 13.99
C VAL A 48 -12.35 12.20 15.27
N GLU A 49 -11.66 11.18 15.77
CA GLU A 49 -12.05 10.53 17.03
C GLU A 49 -11.89 11.44 18.23
N ALA A 50 -10.82 12.25 18.25
CA ALA A 50 -10.58 13.21 19.32
C ALA A 50 -11.66 14.30 19.42
N ASP A 51 -12.41 14.53 18.34
CA ASP A 51 -13.50 15.52 18.24
C ASP A 51 -14.89 14.89 18.42
N ARG A 52 -14.98 13.57 18.70
CA ARG A 52 -16.28 12.93 19.01
C ARG A 52 -16.73 13.29 20.43
N PRO A 53 -18.02 13.62 20.62
CA PRO A 53 -18.60 13.92 21.94
C PRO A 53 -18.71 12.68 22.84
#